data_AF-A0A2B8A505-F1
#
_entry.id   AF-A0A2B8A505-F1
#
_cell.length_a   1.000
_cell.length_b   1.000
_cell.length_c   1.000
_cell.angle_alpha   90.00
_cell.angle_beta   90.00
_cell.angle_gamma   90.00
#
_symmetry.space_group_name_H-M   'P 1'
#
loop_
_entity.id
_entity.type
_entity.pdbx_description
1 polymer ?
#
loop_
_entity_poly.entity_id
_entity_poly.type
_entity_poly.pdbx_seq_one_letter_code
_entity_poly.pdbx_strand_id
1 'polypeptide(L)'
;MRTELNINANMLIWAIVRAGCDMQEFVAKEPNVRLWIEGEKKPTVKQLEAFSKKVHLPFGYFFLPNPPEEKLPIPFFRTRNPQPIRLSLNVYDAILLMQHMTFAAHVNCAVKSGKLLYRDAYRLTGLKGDAYQTFWGYD
;
A
#
# COMPACT_ATOMS: atom_id res chain seq x y z
N MET A 1 -2.66 27.15 -13.10
CA MET A 1 -3.88 26.35 -13.36
C MET A 1 -4.19 25.51 -12.13
N ARG A 2 -5.44 25.50 -11.64
CA ARG A 2 -5.87 24.59 -10.58
C ARG A 2 -6.42 23.33 -11.25
N THR A 3 -5.67 22.23 -11.19
CA THR A 3 -6.14 20.93 -11.68
C THR A 3 -6.99 20.30 -10.57
N GLU A 4 -8.30 20.34 -10.77
CA GLU A 4 -9.27 19.66 -9.90
C GLU A 4 -9.39 18.20 -10.33
N LEU A 5 -9.45 17.30 -9.34
CA LEU A 5 -9.52 15.87 -9.57
C LEU A 5 -10.92 15.36 -9.20
N ASN A 6 -11.48 14.52 -10.08
CA ASN A 6 -12.67 13.76 -9.75
C ASN A 6 -12.25 12.47 -9.06
N ILE A 7 -12.56 12.34 -7.76
CA ILE A 7 -12.17 11.19 -6.94
C ILE A 7 -13.43 10.53 -6.39
N ASN A 8 -13.43 9.20 -6.37
CA ASN A 8 -14.52 8.42 -5.80
C ASN A 8 -14.62 8.65 -4.29
N ALA A 9 -15.78 9.08 -3.80
CA ALA A 9 -16.02 9.28 -2.36
C ALA A 9 -15.76 8.00 -1.54
N ASN A 10 -16.05 6.82 -2.11
CA ASN A 10 -15.78 5.54 -1.47
C ASN A 10 -14.28 5.32 -1.23
N MET A 11 -13.41 5.83 -2.10
CA MET A 11 -11.95 5.76 -1.91
C MET A 11 -11.48 6.66 -0.77
N LEU A 12 -12.07 7.85 -0.62
CA LEU A 12 -11.75 8.76 0.48
C LEU A 12 -12.17 8.15 1.82
N ILE A 13 -13.40 7.62 1.89
CA ILE A 13 -13.93 6.94 3.08
C ILE A 13 -13.06 5.74 3.42
N TRP A 14 -12.78 4.87 2.45
CA TRP A 14 -11.95 3.69 2.65
C TRP A 14 -10.56 4.07 3.17
N ALA A 15 -9.92 5.10 2.62
CA ALA A 15 -8.58 5.51 3.05
C ALA A 15 -8.54 6.00 4.51
N ILE A 16 -9.53 6.77 4.96
CA ILE A 16 -9.65 7.22 6.36
C ILE A 16 -9.83 6.03 7.29
N VAL A 17 -10.75 5.14 6.94
CA VAL A 17 -11.07 3.94 7.71
C VAL A 17 -9.87 2.99 7.78
N ARG A 18 -9.14 2.85 6.67
CA ARG A 18 -7.93 2.03 6.55
C ARG A 18 -6.76 2.62 7.32
N ALA A 19 -6.65 3.93 7.43
CA ALA A 19 -5.68 4.60 8.31
C ALA A 19 -5.99 4.40 9.81
N GLY A 20 -7.14 3.81 10.16
CA GLY A 20 -7.57 3.62 11.54
C GLY A 20 -8.04 4.93 12.20
N CYS A 21 -8.33 5.96 11.42
CA CYS A 21 -8.85 7.23 11.92
C CYS A 21 -10.37 7.16 12.08
N ASP A 22 -10.89 7.77 13.15
CA ASP A 22 -12.32 8.00 13.26
C ASP A 22 -12.76 9.07 12.24
N MET A 23 -13.86 8.79 11.53
CA MET A 23 -14.33 9.66 10.46
C MET A 23 -14.79 11.02 10.97
N GLN A 24 -15.47 11.07 12.12
CA GLN A 24 -15.98 12.31 12.68
C GLN A 24 -14.83 13.19 13.18
N GLU A 25 -13.86 12.60 13.87
CA GLU A 25 -12.65 13.31 14.31
C GLU A 25 -11.82 13.83 13.13
N PHE A 26 -11.70 13.04 12.06
CA PHE A 26 -10.93 13.42 10.89
C PHE A 26 -11.59 14.59 10.15
N VAL A 27 -12.91 14.54 9.96
CA VAL A 27 -13.68 15.62 9.33
C VAL A 27 -13.70 16.89 10.17
N ALA A 28 -13.72 16.77 11.50
CA ALA A 28 -13.62 17.93 12.39
C ALA A 28 -12.28 18.67 12.21
N LYS A 29 -11.19 17.94 11.95
CA LYS A 29 -9.87 18.51 11.64
C LYS A 29 -9.75 19.01 10.19
N GLU A 30 -10.41 18.34 9.25
CA GLU A 30 -10.33 18.63 7.82
C GLU A 30 -11.72 18.77 7.18
N PRO A 31 -12.40 19.92 7.36
CA PRO A 31 -13.77 20.11 6.88
C PRO A 31 -13.90 20.04 5.35
N ASN A 32 -12.82 20.32 4.61
CA ASN A 32 -12.83 20.18 3.15
C ASN A 32 -13.03 18.74 2.69
N VAL A 33 -12.62 17.74 3.47
CA VAL A 33 -12.73 16.32 3.12
C VAL A 33 -14.19 15.90 3.09
N ARG A 34 -15.01 16.45 4.00
CA ARG A 34 -16.47 16.26 3.98
C ARG A 34 -17.08 16.73 2.66
N LEU A 35 -16.71 17.93 2.22
CA LEU A 35 -17.19 18.50 0.95
C LEU A 35 -16.76 17.66 -0.26
N TRP A 36 -15.63 16.96 -0.18
CA TRP A 36 -15.19 16.04 -1.23
C TRP A 36 -15.99 14.74 -1.24
N ILE A 37 -16.37 14.23 -0.07
CA ILE A 37 -17.20 13.02 0.08
C ILE A 37 -18.63 13.30 -0.38
N GLU A 38 -19.18 14.45 -0.02
CA GLU A 38 -20.53 14.90 -0.42
C GLU A 38 -20.58 15.34 -1.90
N GLY A 39 -19.43 15.50 -2.55
CA GLY A 39 -19.33 15.88 -3.96
C GLY A 39 -19.53 17.38 -4.24
N GLU A 40 -19.70 18.19 -3.19
CA GLU A 40 -19.87 19.65 -3.29
C GLU A 40 -18.61 20.36 -3.78
N LYS A 41 -17.43 19.77 -3.53
CA LYS A 41 -16.14 20.33 -3.91
C LYS A 41 -15.19 19.27 -4.43
N LYS A 42 -14.36 19.62 -5.41
CA LYS A 42 -13.31 18.74 -5.93
C LYS A 42 -11.97 19.05 -5.27
N PRO A 43 -11.21 18.04 -4.82
CA PRO A 43 -9.85 18.25 -4.35
C PRO A 43 -8.95 18.70 -5.50
N THR A 44 -8.03 19.63 -5.22
CA THR A 44 -6.89 19.86 -6.12
C THR A 44 -5.83 18.78 -5.93
N VAL A 45 -4.95 18.60 -6.91
CA VAL A 45 -3.81 17.66 -6.83
C VAL A 45 -3.02 17.83 -5.52
N LYS A 46 -2.66 19.07 -5.17
CA LYS A 46 -1.89 19.36 -3.94
C LYS A 46 -2.64 19.00 -2.66
N GLN A 47 -3.96 19.22 -2.64
CA GLN A 47 -4.80 18.89 -1.48
C GLN A 47 -4.96 17.39 -1.31
N LEU A 48 -5.15 16.66 -2.42
CA LEU A 48 -5.25 15.21 -2.40
C LEU A 48 -3.89 14.57 -2.03
N GLU A 49 -2.77 15.14 -2.47
CA GLU A 49 -1.43 14.71 -2.06
C GLU A 49 -1.18 14.93 -0.56
N ALA A 50 -1.59 16.08 -0.01
CA ALA A 50 -1.51 16.32 1.42
C ALA A 50 -2.38 15.34 2.22
N PHE A 51 -3.57 15.03 1.71
CA PHE A 51 -4.46 14.02 2.29
C PHE A 51 -3.82 12.63 2.26
N SER A 52 -3.23 12.22 1.13
CA SER A 52 -2.60 10.90 0.97
C SER A 52 -1.50 10.65 2.00
N LYS A 53 -0.71 11.68 2.33
CA LYS A 53 0.34 11.62 3.36
C LYS A 53 -0.24 11.42 4.77
N LYS A 54 -1.37 12.07 5.09
CA LYS A 54 -2.04 11.95 6.40
C LYS A 54 -2.66 10.57 6.63
N VAL A 55 -3.23 9.96 5.59
CA VAL A 55 -3.82 8.61 5.66
C VAL A 55 -2.81 7.51 5.32
N HIS A 56 -1.53 7.88 5.15
CA HIS A 56 -0.44 6.96 4.81
C HIS A 56 -0.77 6.02 3.63
N LEU A 57 -1.32 6.60 2.57
CA LEU A 57 -1.69 5.89 1.35
C LEU A 57 -0.95 6.47 0.15
N PRO A 58 -0.38 5.65 -0.75
CA PRO A 58 0.21 6.16 -1.99
C PRO A 58 -0.83 6.91 -2.82
N PHE A 59 -0.46 8.11 -3.29
CA PHE A 59 -1.36 9.00 -4.03
C PHE A 59 -2.10 8.32 -5.19
N GLY A 60 -1.43 7.40 -5.90
CA GLY A 60 -2.01 6.68 -7.03
C GLY A 60 -3.22 5.82 -6.70
N TYR A 61 -3.41 5.41 -5.44
CA TYR A 61 -4.53 4.56 -5.05
C TYR A 61 -5.88 5.25 -5.22
N PHE A 62 -5.96 6.58 -5.07
CA PHE A 62 -7.22 7.32 -5.21
C PHE A 62 -7.82 7.31 -6.62
N PHE A 63 -7.03 6.89 -7.62
CA PHE A 63 -7.49 6.75 -9.00
C PHE A 63 -8.00 5.34 -9.31
N LEU A 64 -7.98 4.42 -8.34
CA LEU A 64 -8.61 3.12 -8.48
C LEU A 64 -10.14 3.29 -8.52
N PRO A 65 -10.84 2.49 -9.33
CA PRO A 65 -12.29 2.60 -9.46
C PRO A 65 -13.01 2.28 -8.15
N ASN A 66 -12.47 1.33 -7.38
CA ASN A 66 -12.99 0.86 -6.10
C ASN A 66 -11.84 0.55 -5.12
N PRO A 67 -12.10 0.55 -3.81
CA PRO A 67 -11.15 0.09 -2.81
C PRO A 67 -10.63 -1.31 -3.12
N PRO A 68 -9.30 -1.54 -3.11
CA PRO A 68 -8.76 -2.87 -3.32
C PRO A 68 -9.11 -3.80 -2.15
N GLU A 69 -9.33 -5.08 -2.46
CA GLU A 69 -9.46 -6.12 -1.43
C GLU A 69 -8.08 -6.46 -0.85
N GLU A 70 -7.84 -6.08 0.40
CA GLU A 70 -6.62 -6.45 1.13
C GLU A 70 -6.74 -7.90 1.63
N LYS A 71 -6.28 -8.86 0.81
CA LYS A 71 -6.22 -10.27 1.19
C LYS A 71 -4.98 -10.51 2.05
N LEU A 72 -5.19 -10.90 3.31
CA LEU A 72 -4.10 -11.26 4.18
C LEU A 72 -3.45 -12.57 3.69
N PRO A 73 -2.15 -12.57 3.44
CA PRO A 73 -1.46 -13.72 2.86
C PRO A 73 -1.03 -14.76 3.91
N ILE A 74 -1.43 -14.57 5.17
CA ILE A 74 -1.14 -15.50 6.27
C ILE A 74 -2.43 -16.11 6.82
N PRO A 75 -2.52 -17.45 6.94
CA PRO A 75 -3.65 -18.09 7.60
C PRO A 75 -3.62 -17.80 9.10
N PHE A 76 -4.76 -17.42 9.68
CA PHE A 76 -4.88 -17.30 11.13
C PHE A 76 -5.10 -18.66 11.76
N PHE A 77 -4.02 -19.31 12.18
CA PHE A 77 -4.07 -20.67 12.74
C PHE A 77 -4.71 -20.76 14.14
N ARG A 78 -5.01 -19.63 14.82
CA ARG A 78 -5.57 -19.63 16.18
C ARG A 78 -7.06 -19.30 16.29
N THR A 79 -7.71 -18.91 15.20
CA THR A 79 -9.12 -18.47 15.26
C THR A 79 -10.03 -19.51 14.61
N ARG A 80 -10.89 -20.15 15.41
CA ARG A 80 -11.85 -21.19 14.94
C ARG A 80 -12.88 -20.66 13.93
N ASN A 81 -13.02 -19.33 13.84
CA ASN A 81 -13.79 -18.63 12.82
C ASN A 81 -12.98 -17.43 12.32
N PRO A 82 -12.32 -17.50 11.15
CA PRO A 82 -11.51 -16.40 10.65
C PRO A 82 -12.42 -15.25 10.20
N GLN A 83 -12.70 -14.32 11.12
CA GLN A 83 -13.24 -13.03 10.72
C GLN A 83 -12.12 -12.21 10.06
N PRO A 84 -12.43 -11.35 9.07
CA PRO A 84 -11.46 -10.42 8.52
C PRO A 84 -11.02 -9.45 9.63
N ILE A 85 -9.90 -9.78 10.27
CA ILE A 85 -9.26 -8.90 11.25
C ILE A 85 -8.70 -7.72 10.47
N ARG A 86 -9.19 -6.51 10.78
CA ARG A 86 -8.54 -5.29 10.33
C ARG A 86 -7.19 -5.17 11.05
N LEU A 87 -6.11 -5.44 10.33
CA LEU A 87 -4.76 -5.19 10.84
C LEU A 87 -4.51 -3.68 10.87
N SER A 88 -3.70 -3.23 11.82
CA SER A 88 -3.17 -1.88 11.73
C SER A 88 -2.26 -1.77 10.51
N LEU A 89 -2.21 -0.57 9.93
CA LEU A 89 -1.40 -0.30 8.75
C LEU A 89 0.06 -0.77 8.91
N ASN A 90 0.67 -0.43 10.04
CA ASN A 90 2.06 -0.79 10.33
C ASN A 90 2.27 -2.31 10.34
N VAL A 91 1.28 -3.09 10.82
CA VAL A 91 1.37 -4.55 10.86
C VAL A 91 1.18 -5.13 9.46
N TYR A 92 0.23 -4.61 8.69
CA TYR A 92 0.04 -5.02 7.30
C TYR A 92 1.30 -4.76 6.45
N ASP A 93 1.83 -3.54 6.53
CA ASP A 93 3.04 -3.14 5.81
C ASP A 93 4.24 -3.99 6.25
N ALA A 94 4.38 -4.29 7.54
CA ALA A 94 5.43 -5.17 8.04
C ALA A 94 5.30 -6.60 7.49
N ILE A 95 4.08 -7.17 7.45
CA ILE A 95 3.84 -8.49 6.86
C ILE A 95 4.22 -8.49 5.39
N LEU A 96 3.79 -7.48 4.63
CA LEU A 96 4.10 -7.35 3.21
C LEU A 96 5.63 -7.24 2.98
N LEU A 97 6.32 -6.42 3.79
CA LEU A 97 7.77 -6.30 3.76
C LEU A 97 8.46 -7.63 4.05
N MET A 98 8.02 -8.37 5.08
CA MET A 98 8.56 -9.69 5.40
C MET A 98 8.35 -10.69 4.26
N GLN A 99 7.22 -10.63 3.56
CA GLN A 99 6.97 -11.49 2.40
C GLN A 99 7.89 -11.16 1.22
N HIS A 100 8.09 -9.88 0.93
CA HIS A 100 9.05 -9.48 -0.11
C HIS A 100 10.48 -9.87 0.26
N MET A 101 10.88 -9.71 1.53
CA MET A 101 12.20 -10.11 2.03
C MET A 101 12.40 -11.63 1.96
N THR A 102 11.39 -12.42 2.35
CA THR A 102 11.47 -13.89 2.25
C THR A 102 11.52 -14.36 0.81
N PHE A 103 10.72 -13.77 -0.09
CA PHE A 103 10.82 -14.04 -1.53
C PHE A 103 12.22 -13.71 -2.06
N ALA A 104 12.76 -12.53 -1.75
CA ALA A 104 14.10 -12.13 -2.17
C ALA A 104 15.19 -13.08 -1.63
N ALA A 105 15.06 -13.55 -0.38
CA ALA A 105 15.97 -14.54 0.20
C ALA A 105 15.90 -15.89 -0.54
N HIS A 106 14.70 -16.37 -0.89
CA HIS A 106 14.53 -17.60 -1.67
C HIS A 106 15.14 -17.48 -3.07
N VAL A 107 14.95 -16.33 -3.73
CA VAL A 107 15.59 -16.04 -5.03
C VAL A 107 17.12 -16.10 -4.87
N ASN A 108 17.67 -15.49 -3.83
CA ASN A 108 19.12 -15.53 -3.59
C ASN A 108 19.64 -16.95 -3.31
N CYS A 109 18.95 -17.75 -2.51
CA CYS A 109 19.31 -19.16 -2.32
C CYS A 109 19.26 -19.94 -3.65
N ALA A 110 18.27 -19.71 -4.50
CA ALA A 110 18.17 -20.34 -5.81
C ALA A 110 19.35 -19.97 -6.72
N VAL A 111 19.78 -18.70 -6.71
CA VAL A 111 20.97 -18.25 -7.43
C VAL A 111 22.25 -18.91 -6.88
N LYS A 112 22.47 -18.88 -5.56
CA LYS A 112 23.64 -19.51 -4.91
C LYS A 112 23.75 -20.99 -5.19
N SER A 113 22.61 -21.68 -5.26
CA SER A 113 22.55 -23.11 -5.53
C SER A 113 22.67 -23.46 -7.02
N GLY A 114 22.84 -22.47 -7.91
CA GLY A 114 22.91 -22.67 -9.37
C GLY A 114 21.58 -23.05 -10.03
N LYS A 115 20.47 -23.08 -9.26
CA LYS A 115 19.12 -23.42 -9.75
C LYS A 115 18.47 -22.28 -10.53
N LEU A 116 18.97 -21.07 -10.39
CA LEU A 116 18.45 -19.87 -11.03
C LEU A 116 19.62 -19.01 -11.53
N LEU A 117 19.53 -18.53 -12.77
CA LEU A 117 20.55 -17.63 -13.30
C LEU A 117 20.43 -16.24 -12.68
N TYR A 118 21.58 -15.59 -12.51
CA TYR A 118 21.67 -14.24 -11.97
C TYR A 118 20.82 -13.23 -12.76
N ARG A 119 20.77 -13.37 -14.10
CA ARG A 119 19.93 -12.56 -14.99
C ARG A 119 18.42 -12.72 -14.67
N ASP A 120 17.99 -13.92 -14.33
CA ASP A 120 16.59 -14.21 -14.04
C ASP A 120 16.18 -13.71 -12.65
N ALA A 121 17.11 -13.63 -11.71
CA ALA A 121 16.88 -13.04 -10.39
C ALA A 121 16.46 -11.55 -10.47
N TYR A 122 17.05 -10.76 -11.38
CA TYR A 122 16.61 -9.37 -11.62
C TYR A 122 15.18 -9.29 -12.15
N ARG A 123 14.80 -10.20 -13.06
CA ARG A 123 13.43 -10.24 -13.61
C ARG A 123 12.41 -10.60 -12.53
N LEU A 124 12.75 -11.52 -11.64
CA LEU A 124 11.86 -12.00 -10.58
C LEU A 124 11.72 -11.01 -9.42
N THR A 125 12.79 -10.31 -9.05
CA THR A 125 12.77 -9.35 -7.95
C THR A 125 12.36 -7.94 -8.38
N GLY A 126 12.37 -7.64 -9.68
CA GLY A 126 12.08 -6.31 -10.21
C GLY A 126 13.17 -5.27 -9.91
N LEU A 127 14.30 -5.70 -9.34
CA LEU A 127 15.46 -4.86 -9.11
C LEU A 127 16.09 -4.46 -10.46
N LYS A 128 16.74 -3.29 -10.49
CA LYS A 128 17.36 -2.73 -11.70
C LYS A 128 18.82 -2.38 -11.46
N GLY A 129 19.59 -2.29 -12.53
CA GLY A 129 21.01 -1.97 -12.47
C GLY A 129 21.80 -3.05 -11.72
N ASP A 130 22.66 -2.62 -10.82
CA ASP A 130 23.48 -3.43 -9.92
C ASP A 130 22.82 -3.65 -8.54
N ALA A 131 21.56 -3.21 -8.34
CA ALA A 131 20.92 -3.21 -7.04
C ALA A 131 20.86 -4.59 -6.37
N TYR A 132 20.70 -5.68 -7.14
CA TYR A 132 20.73 -7.04 -6.60
C TYR A 132 22.15 -7.45 -6.17
N GLN A 133 23.16 -7.06 -6.95
CA GLN A 133 24.60 -7.26 -6.69
C GLN A 133 24.99 -6.58 -5.37
N THR A 134 24.68 -5.29 -5.26
CA THR A 134 24.99 -4.44 -4.11
C THR A 134 24.28 -4.91 -2.84
N PHE A 135 23.00 -5.28 -2.95
CA PHE A 135 22.22 -5.70 -1.78
C PHE A 135 22.67 -7.05 -1.21
N TRP A 136 23.13 -7.98 -2.06
CA TRP A 136 23.52 -9.33 -1.65
C TRP A 136 25.02 -9.59 -1.59
N GLY A 137 25.85 -8.57 -1.88
CA GLY A 137 27.31 -8.64 -1.80
C GLY A 137 27.93 -9.60 -2.81
N TYR A 138 27.44 -9.57 -4.05
CA TYR A 138 28.13 -10.22 -5.16
C TYR A 138 29.04 -9.19 -5.81
N ASP A 139 30.35 -9.31 -5.59
CA ASP A 139 31.39 -8.57 -6.31
C ASP A 139 31.60 -9.15 -7.71
#